data_AF-A0A5C4YBX5-F1
#
_entry.id   AF-A0A5C4YBX5-F1
#
_cell.length_a   1.000
_cell.length_b   1.000
_cell.length_c   1.000
_cell.angle_alpha   90.00
_cell.angle_beta   90.00
_cell.angle_gamma   90.00
#
_symmetry.space_group_name_H-M   'P 1'
#
loop_
_entity.id
_entity.type
_entity.pdbx_description
1 polymer ?
#
loop_
_entity_poly.entity_id
_entity_poly.type
_entity_poly.pdbx_seq_one_letter_code
_entity_poly.pdbx_strand_id
1 'polypeptide(L)'
;SSGLVGGAKLFEATFGIRYEYALTTGTLIIVAYTFLGGYKAVCWTDLLQGLLMMGALIVVPAVMLYHLGGFGEAMAVIEEIKPNALSMGEGIGALSIVSALAWGLGYFGQPHILVRFMSIRSTKDIPAATFVGISWMVISLIGACFIGLLGIAYVHKFELT
;
A
#
# COMPACT_ATOMS: atom_id res chain seq x y z
N SER A 1 7.10 14.41 -3.20
CA SER A 1 7.05 13.97 -4.61
C SER A 1 7.68 12.60 -4.86
N SER A 2 7.57 11.66 -3.93
CA SER A 2 8.06 10.27 -4.09
C SER A 2 7.07 9.41 -4.88
N GLY A 3 5.76 9.66 -4.79
CA GLY A 3 4.73 8.89 -5.51
C GLY A 3 4.79 9.05 -7.03
N LEU A 4 4.98 10.27 -7.53
CA LEU A 4 5.11 10.54 -8.96
C LEU A 4 6.38 9.90 -9.56
N VAL A 5 7.49 9.95 -8.81
CA VAL A 5 8.76 9.29 -9.18
C VAL A 5 8.61 7.77 -9.19
N GLY A 6 7.93 7.21 -8.19
CA GLY A 6 7.63 5.78 -8.13
C GLY A 6 6.76 5.31 -9.29
N GLY A 7 5.73 6.08 -9.64
CA GLY A 7 4.89 5.82 -10.82
C GLY A 7 5.70 5.87 -12.12
N ALA A 8 6.53 6.89 -12.31
CA ALA A 8 7.38 7.00 -13.50
C ALA A 8 8.36 5.82 -13.64
N LYS A 9 8.95 5.34 -12.53
CA LYS A 9 9.78 4.13 -12.53
C LYS A 9 9.01 2.86 -12.87
N LEU A 10 7.77 2.72 -12.39
CA LEU A 10 6.89 1.61 -12.75
C LEU A 10 6.56 1.60 -14.25
N PHE A 11 6.25 2.76 -14.82
CA PHE A 11 6.02 2.91 -16.26
C PHE A 11 7.28 2.63 -17.07
N GLU A 12 8.45 3.08 -16.61
CA GLU A 12 9.74 2.75 -17.21
C GLU A 12 9.99 1.24 -17.20
N ALA A 13 9.77 0.57 -16.07
CA ALA A 13 9.96 -0.87 -15.92
C ALA A 13 8.96 -1.71 -16.75
N THR A 14 7.73 -1.23 -16.90
CA THR A 14 6.64 -1.99 -17.57
C THR A 14 6.62 -1.77 -19.08
N PHE A 15 6.82 -0.54 -19.54
CA PHE A 15 6.68 -0.16 -20.95
C PHE A 15 8.01 0.17 -21.64
N GLY A 16 9.14 0.19 -20.92
CA GLY A 16 10.46 0.52 -21.46
C GLY A 16 10.60 1.99 -21.89
N ILE A 17 9.69 2.86 -21.45
CA ILE A 17 9.70 4.29 -21.78
C ILE A 17 10.71 4.99 -20.88
N ARG A 18 11.56 5.85 -21.45
CA ARG A 18 12.51 6.69 -20.70
C ARG A 18 11.78 7.45 -19.58
N TYR A 19 12.30 7.35 -18.35
CA TYR A 19 11.78 7.99 -17.14
C TYR A 19 11.27 9.42 -17.34
N GLU A 20 12.03 10.24 -18.06
CA GLU A 20 11.74 11.65 -18.29
C GLU A 20 10.41 11.87 -19.04
N TYR A 21 10.15 11.08 -20.08
CA TYR A 21 8.89 11.14 -20.84
C TYR A 21 7.70 10.58 -20.06
N ALA A 22 7.92 9.50 -19.30
CA ALA A 22 6.89 8.91 -18.43
C ALA A 22 6.46 9.91 -17.34
N LEU A 23 7.43 10.59 -16.72
CA LEU A 23 7.20 11.59 -15.68
C LEU A 23 6.44 12.80 -16.22
N THR A 24 6.90 13.40 -17.32
CA THR A 24 6.29 14.61 -17.87
C THR A 24 4.88 14.35 -18.37
N THR A 25 4.65 13.24 -19.08
CA THR A 25 3.32 12.90 -19.61
C THR A 25 2.34 12.57 -18.48
N GLY A 26 2.77 11.78 -17.48
CA GLY A 26 1.94 11.45 -16.31
C GLY A 26 1.56 12.69 -15.51
N THR A 27 2.51 13.60 -15.29
CA THR A 27 2.25 14.87 -14.60
C THR A 27 1.23 15.73 -15.36
N LEU A 28 1.38 15.83 -16.68
CA LEU A 28 0.52 16.66 -17.51
C LEU A 28 -0.93 16.16 -17.54
N ILE A 29 -1.12 14.83 -17.59
CA ILE A 29 -2.43 14.20 -17.47
C ILE A 29 -3.05 14.52 -16.11
N ILE A 30 -2.28 14.34 -15.02
CA ILE A 30 -2.75 14.63 -13.64
C ILE A 30 -3.20 16.07 -13.49
N VAL A 31 -2.38 17.01 -13.96
CA VAL A 31 -2.70 18.43 -13.94
C VAL A 31 -3.97 18.70 -14.75
N ALA A 32 -4.04 18.21 -15.98
CA ALA A 32 -5.19 18.46 -16.86
C ALA A 32 -6.52 18.00 -16.23
N TYR A 33 -6.62 16.77 -15.74
CA TYR A 33 -7.88 16.29 -15.16
C TYR A 33 -8.18 16.92 -13.79
N THR A 34 -7.16 17.31 -13.01
CA THR A 34 -7.35 17.99 -11.72
C THR A 34 -7.92 19.40 -11.93
N PHE A 35 -7.41 20.13 -12.92
CA PHE A 35 -7.90 21.47 -13.26
C PHE A 35 -9.31 21.45 -13.85
N LEU A 36 -9.64 20.48 -14.71
CA LEU A 36 -10.94 20.39 -15.36
C LEU A 36 -12.06 19.86 -14.44
N GLY A 37 -11.72 18.99 -13.48
CA GLY A 37 -12.71 18.26 -12.69
C GLY A 37 -13.01 18.81 -11.29
N GLY A 38 -12.14 19.65 -10.73
CA GLY A 38 -12.28 20.20 -9.38
C GLY A 38 -12.31 19.12 -8.27
N TYR A 39 -12.80 19.47 -7.07
CA TYR A 39 -12.77 18.59 -5.89
C TYR A 39 -13.53 17.27 -6.08
N LYS A 40 -14.64 17.26 -6.83
CA LYS A 40 -15.42 16.04 -7.07
C LYS A 40 -14.65 15.02 -7.91
N ALA A 41 -13.93 15.46 -8.94
CA ALA A 41 -13.14 14.55 -9.76
C ALA A 41 -12.02 13.91 -8.94
N VAL A 42 -11.35 14.70 -8.09
CA VAL A 42 -10.30 14.19 -7.19
C VAL A 42 -10.84 13.12 -6.24
N CYS A 43 -12.02 13.32 -5.65
CA CYS A 43 -12.64 12.30 -4.80
C CYS A 43 -12.97 11.00 -5.55
N TRP A 44 -13.45 11.10 -6.79
CA TRP A 44 -13.76 9.93 -7.62
C TRP A 44 -12.49 9.17 -8.03
N THR A 45 -11.42 9.88 -8.39
CA THR A 45 -10.14 9.24 -8.73
C THR A 45 -9.49 8.61 -7.51
N ASP A 46 -9.57 9.25 -6.34
CA ASP A 46 -9.07 8.68 -5.07
C ASP A 46 -9.82 7.38 -4.72
N LEU A 47 -11.14 7.34 -4.91
CA LEU A 47 -11.95 6.14 -4.67
C LEU A 47 -11.56 5.00 -5.62
N LEU A 48 -11.44 5.29 -6.92
CA LEU A 48 -11.05 4.30 -7.93
C LEU A 48 -9.65 3.75 -7.67
N GLN A 49 -8.69 4.63 -7.36
CA GLN A 49 -7.32 4.23 -7.01
C GLN A 49 -7.30 3.37 -5.74
N GLY A 50 -8.07 3.74 -4.72
CA GLY A 50 -8.23 2.94 -3.52
C GLY A 50 -8.71 1.53 -3.83
N LEU A 51 -9.80 1.40 -4.61
CA LEU A 51 -10.37 0.11 -5.03
C LEU A 51 -9.36 -0.74 -5.80
N LEU A 52 -8.63 -0.16 -6.75
CA LEU A 52 -7.60 -0.86 -7.51
C LEU A 52 -6.46 -1.35 -6.62
N MET A 53 -5.98 -0.52 -5.69
CA MET A 53 -4.94 -0.90 -4.73
C MET A 53 -5.41 -2.04 -3.81
N MET A 54 -6.65 -1.99 -3.32
CA MET A 54 -7.21 -3.07 -2.52
C MET A 54 -7.35 -4.37 -3.32
N GLY A 55 -7.79 -4.29 -4.58
CA GLY A 55 -7.82 -5.43 -5.48
C GLY A 55 -6.44 -6.05 -5.65
N ALA A 56 -5.40 -5.23 -5.84
CA ALA A 56 -4.02 -5.70 -5.90
C ALA A 56 -3.58 -6.41 -4.61
N LEU A 57 -3.95 -5.88 -3.43
CA LEU A 57 -3.62 -6.49 -2.14
C LEU A 57 -4.25 -7.88 -1.92
N ILE A 58 -5.29 -8.24 -2.68
CA ILE A 58 -5.92 -9.56 -2.65
C ILE A 58 -5.37 -10.45 -3.77
N VAL A 59 -5.25 -9.91 -4.98
CA VAL A 59 -4.83 -10.66 -6.18
C VAL A 59 -3.36 -11.07 -6.10
N VAL A 60 -2.48 -10.16 -5.68
CA VAL A 60 -1.03 -10.42 -5.60
C VAL A 60 -0.71 -11.62 -4.70
N PRO A 61 -1.14 -11.69 -3.43
CA PRO A 61 -0.83 -12.85 -2.60
C PRO A 61 -1.48 -14.13 -3.11
N ALA A 62 -2.67 -14.06 -3.74
CA ALA A 62 -3.31 -15.21 -4.35
C ALA A 62 -2.49 -15.78 -5.54
N VAL A 63 -1.98 -14.92 -6.41
CA VAL A 63 -1.10 -15.32 -7.52
C VAL A 63 0.22 -15.90 -7.00
N MET A 64 0.79 -15.29 -5.97
CA MET A 64 2.01 -15.80 -5.35
C MET A 64 1.79 -17.19 -4.75
N LEU A 65 0.70 -17.41 -4.02
CA LEU A 65 0.35 -18.74 -3.50
C LEU A 65 0.18 -19.78 -4.62
N TYR A 66 -0.42 -19.39 -5.74
CA TYR A 66 -0.57 -20.27 -6.89
C TYR A 66 0.79 -20.68 -7.49
N HIS A 67 1.72 -19.73 -7.66
CA HIS A 67 3.08 -20.03 -8.15
C HIS A 67 3.94 -20.79 -7.13
N LEU A 68 3.69 -20.60 -5.83
CA LEU A 68 4.45 -21.27 -4.77
C LEU A 68 4.04 -22.74 -4.58
N GLY A 69 2.96 -23.22 -5.19
CA GLY A 69 2.46 -24.59 -5.01
C GLY A 69 1.38 -24.73 -3.93
N GLY A 70 0.87 -23.60 -3.40
CA GLY A 70 -0.19 -23.54 -2.40
C GLY A 70 0.30 -23.10 -1.01
N PHE A 71 -0.64 -22.98 -0.08
CA PHE A 71 -0.39 -22.47 1.28
C PHE A 71 0.57 -23.34 2.08
N GLY A 72 0.53 -24.67 1.89
CA GLY A 72 1.40 -25.60 2.61
C GLY A 72 2.87 -25.45 2.25
N GLU A 73 3.20 -25.37 0.96
CA GLU A 73 4.57 -25.23 0.48
C GLU A 73 5.12 -23.83 0.78
N ALA A 74 4.28 -22.80 0.66
CA ALA A 74 4.65 -21.43 1.04
C ALA A 74 5.01 -21.31 2.53
N MET A 75 4.23 -21.92 3.42
CA MET A 75 4.51 -21.87 4.86
C MET A 75 5.75 -22.71 5.23
N ALA A 76 5.97 -23.85 4.57
CA ALA A 76 7.18 -24.67 4.79
C ALA A 76 8.46 -23.91 4.39
N VAL A 77 8.45 -23.21 3.24
CA VAL A 77 9.58 -22.38 2.79
C VAL A 77 9.80 -21.19 3.72
N ILE A 78 8.73 -20.57 4.25
CA ILE A 78 8.84 -19.49 5.22
C ILE A 78 9.47 -19.97 6.53
N GLU A 79 9.07 -21.15 7.01
CA GLU A 79 9.60 -21.77 8.24
C GLU A 79 11.08 -22.17 8.09
N GLU A 80 11.50 -22.57 6.88
CA GLU A 80 12.88 -22.90 6.55
C GLU A 80 13.78 -21.65 6.45
N ILE A 81 13.31 -20.56 5.84
CA ILE A 81 14.10 -19.33 5.63
C ILE A 81 14.19 -18.49 6.90
N LYS A 82 13.09 -18.35 7.64
CA LYS A 82 13.03 -17.61 8.91
C LYS A 82 12.05 -18.30 9.86
N PRO A 83 12.54 -19.22 10.72
CA PRO A 83 11.70 -19.85 11.75
C PRO A 83 11.04 -18.83 12.70
N ASN A 84 11.57 -17.60 12.76
CA ASN A 84 11.06 -16.49 13.57
C ASN A 84 10.35 -15.38 12.76
N ALA A 85 9.97 -15.59 11.49
CA ALA A 85 9.23 -14.58 10.71
C ALA A 85 7.86 -14.21 11.33
N LEU A 86 7.28 -15.13 12.11
CA LEU A 86 6.06 -14.94 12.89
C LEU A 86 6.34 -14.54 14.36
N SER A 87 7.60 -14.51 14.78
CA SER A 87 7.97 -14.07 16.13
C SER A 87 7.88 -12.56 16.21
N MET A 88 6.77 -12.07 16.74
CA MET A 88 6.48 -10.65 16.93
C MET A 88 7.33 -10.02 18.07
N GLY A 89 8.29 -10.74 18.65
CA GLY A 89 9.03 -10.34 19.86
C GLY A 89 10.55 -10.32 19.76
N GLU A 90 11.17 -11.02 18.81
CA GLU A 90 12.64 -11.03 18.67
C GLU A 90 13.11 -9.94 17.70
N GLY A 91 13.86 -8.96 18.23
CA GLY A 91 14.44 -7.86 17.45
C GLY A 91 13.67 -6.53 17.52
N ILE A 92 12.51 -6.50 18.17
CA ILE A 92 11.80 -5.26 18.48
C ILE A 92 12.44 -4.63 19.73
N GLY A 93 13.58 -3.95 19.55
CA GLY A 93 14.16 -3.14 20.61
C GLY A 93 13.19 -2.03 21.03
N ALA A 94 13.20 -1.61 22.29
CA ALA A 94 12.34 -0.52 22.78
C ALA A 94 12.38 0.74 21.89
N LEU A 95 13.54 1.01 21.26
CA LEU A 95 13.72 2.08 20.29
C LEU A 95 12.86 1.94 19.03
N SER A 96 12.65 0.71 18.53
CA SER A 96 11.81 0.46 17.35
C SER A 96 10.33 0.65 17.65
N ILE A 97 9.88 0.28 18.86
CA ILE A 97 8.50 0.55 19.33
C ILE A 97 8.28 2.04 19.46
N VAL A 98 9.19 2.75 20.14
CA VAL A 98 9.08 4.21 20.30
C VAL A 98 9.13 4.91 18.94
N SER A 99 9.97 4.45 18.01
CA SER A 99 10.03 4.99 16.64
C SER A 99 8.73 4.73 15.88
N ALA A 100 8.18 3.51 15.94
CA ALA A 100 6.92 3.17 15.30
C ALA A 100 5.74 3.99 15.87
N LEU A 101 5.71 4.18 17.19
CA LEU A 101 4.74 5.04 17.87
C LEU A 101 4.90 6.51 17.47
N ALA A 102 6.13 7.01 17.32
CA ALA A 102 6.38 8.37 16.84
C ALA A 102 5.83 8.59 15.41
N TRP A 103 5.98 7.61 14.53
CA TRP A 103 5.36 7.63 13.19
C TRP A 103 3.83 7.61 13.25
N GLY A 104 3.25 6.72 14.07
CA GLY A 104 1.80 6.61 14.24
C GLY A 104 1.16 7.87 14.84
N LEU A 105 1.80 8.47 15.85
CA LEU A 105 1.34 9.72 16.47
C LEU A 105 1.52 10.93 15.55
N GLY A 106 2.62 10.97 14.77
CA GLY A 106 2.87 12.04 13.79
C GLY A 106 1.86 12.08 12.66
N TYR A 107 1.28 10.94 12.28
CA TYR A 107 0.28 10.84 11.21
C TYR A 107 -0.97 11.69 11.46
N PHE A 108 -1.43 11.78 12.71
CA PHE A 108 -2.59 12.62 13.09
C PHE A 108 -2.35 14.11 12.87
N GLY A 109 -1.09 14.56 12.94
CA GLY A 109 -0.71 15.97 12.76
C GLY A 109 -0.56 16.40 11.30
N GLN A 110 -0.65 15.47 10.35
CA GLN A 110 -0.40 15.79 8.96
C GLN A 110 -1.62 16.51 8.35
N PRO A 111 -1.45 17.70 7.73
CA PRO A 111 -2.56 18.53 7.28
C PRO A 111 -3.45 17.83 6.23
N HIS A 112 -2.90 16.90 5.45
CA HIS A 112 -3.67 16.17 4.44
C HIS A 112 -4.72 15.22 5.04
N ILE A 113 -4.52 14.69 6.26
CA ILE A 113 -5.50 13.88 6.97
C ILE A 113 -6.51 14.77 7.69
N LEU A 114 -6.03 15.84 8.34
CA LEU A 114 -6.88 16.79 9.05
C LEU A 114 -7.92 17.46 8.14
N VAL A 115 -7.53 17.88 6.92
CA VAL A 115 -8.45 18.50 5.95
C VAL A 115 -9.56 17.52 5.50
N ARG A 116 -9.26 16.22 5.44
CA ARG A 116 -10.27 15.20 5.13
C ARG A 116 -11.26 15.03 6.29
N PHE A 117 -10.81 15.05 7.54
CA PHE A 117 -11.70 15.07 8.71
C PHE A 117 -12.55 16.33 8.80
N MET A 118 -11.99 17.50 8.47
CA MET A 118 -12.72 18.77 8.44
C MET A 118 -13.79 18.85 7.34
N SER A 119 -13.70 17.99 6.32
CA SER A 119 -14.66 17.93 5.22
C SER A 119 -15.93 17.13 5.56
N ILE A 120 -16.00 16.53 6.77
CA ILE A 120 -17.16 15.77 7.23
C ILE A 120 -18.32 16.72 7.51
N ARG A 121 -19.48 16.45 6.91
CA ARG A 121 -20.67 17.33 6.94
C ARG A 121 -21.35 17.39 8.31
N SER A 122 -21.26 16.33 9.10
CA SER A 122 -21.95 16.19 10.38
C SER A 122 -21.17 15.26 11.30
N THR A 123 -21.09 15.61 12.58
CA THR A 123 -20.45 14.78 13.61
C THR A 123 -21.12 13.41 13.77
N LYS A 124 -22.38 13.27 13.32
CA LYS A 124 -23.11 12.00 13.31
C LYS A 124 -22.57 10.98 12.30
N ASP A 125 -21.87 11.43 11.26
CA ASP A 125 -21.34 10.55 10.19
C ASP A 125 -19.91 10.06 10.49
N ILE A 126 -19.25 10.63 11.49
CA ILE A 126 -17.90 10.25 11.94
C ILE A 126 -17.76 8.76 12.25
N PRO A 127 -18.67 8.11 13.03
CA PRO A 127 -18.52 6.68 13.33
C PRO A 127 -18.62 5.80 12.08
N ALA A 128 -19.51 6.13 11.13
CA ALA A 128 -19.65 5.38 9.88
C ALA A 128 -18.40 5.55 8.99
N ALA A 129 -17.91 6.78 8.83
CA ALA A 129 -16.69 7.06 8.06
C ALA A 129 -15.46 6.38 8.66
N THR A 130 -15.35 6.39 9.99
CA THR A 130 -14.28 5.71 10.73
C THR A 130 -14.35 4.20 10.56
N PHE A 131 -15.55 3.61 10.65
CA PHE A 131 -15.72 2.17 10.45
C PHE A 131 -15.27 1.74 9.05
N VAL A 132 -15.74 2.43 8.00
CA VAL A 132 -15.33 2.15 6.62
C VAL A 132 -13.81 2.29 6.46
N GLY A 133 -13.22 3.36 6.99
CA GLY A 133 -11.78 3.59 6.91
C GLY A 133 -10.94 2.55 7.67
N ILE A 134 -11.35 2.17 8.88
CA ILE A 134 -10.65 1.18 9.70
C ILE A 134 -10.77 -0.22 9.08
N SER A 135 -11.98 -0.62 8.64
CA SER A 135 -12.16 -1.90 7.95
C SER A 135 -11.26 -2.00 6.71
N TRP A 136 -11.18 -0.92 5.93
CA TRP A 136 -10.31 -0.85 4.76
C TRP A 136 -8.82 -0.95 5.12
N MET A 137 -8.41 -0.27 6.19
CA MET A 137 -7.04 -0.30 6.68
C MET A 137 -6.65 -1.71 7.13
N VAL A 138 -7.51 -2.38 7.91
CA VAL A 138 -7.26 -3.73 8.41
C VAL A 138 -7.08 -4.72 7.26
N ILE A 139 -7.98 -4.69 6.27
CA ILE A 139 -7.85 -5.55 5.07
C ILE A 139 -6.53 -5.28 4.34
N SER A 140 -6.18 -4.01 4.18
CA SER A 140 -4.96 -3.61 3.47
C SER A 140 -3.69 -4.06 4.20
N LEU A 141 -3.67 -3.95 5.53
CA LEU A 141 -2.55 -4.38 6.37
C LEU A 141 -2.38 -5.91 6.35
N ILE A 142 -3.49 -6.65 6.42
CA ILE A 142 -3.47 -8.11 6.29
C ILE A 142 -2.89 -8.50 4.92
N GLY A 143 -3.40 -7.92 3.84
CA GLY A 143 -2.90 -8.18 2.47
C GLY A 143 -1.42 -7.83 2.32
N ALA A 144 -0.99 -6.68 2.83
CA ALA A 144 0.43 -6.27 2.79
C ALA A 144 1.33 -7.22 3.60
N CYS A 145 0.89 -7.69 4.75
CA CYS A 145 1.63 -8.68 5.56
C CYS A 145 1.78 -10.00 4.80
N PHE A 146 0.70 -10.51 4.19
CA PHE A 146 0.75 -11.71 3.36
C PHE A 146 1.68 -11.54 2.16
N ILE A 147 1.62 -10.42 1.44
CA ILE A 147 2.53 -10.14 0.32
C ILE A 147 3.98 -10.11 0.79
N GLY A 148 4.26 -9.50 1.95
CA GLY A 148 5.61 -9.46 2.53
C GLY A 148 6.14 -10.86 2.86
N LEU A 149 5.34 -11.68 3.53
CA LEU A 149 5.71 -13.05 3.90
C LEU A 149 5.90 -13.95 2.67
N LEU A 150 4.92 -13.96 1.77
CA LEU A 150 4.99 -14.74 0.53
C LEU A 150 6.08 -14.22 -0.41
N GLY A 151 6.41 -12.92 -0.33
CA GLY A 151 7.46 -12.29 -1.12
C GLY A 151 8.83 -12.86 -0.82
N ILE A 152 9.12 -13.14 0.45
CA ILE A 152 10.37 -13.78 0.86
C ILE A 152 10.48 -15.18 0.24
N ALA A 153 9.42 -15.98 0.33
CA ALA A 153 9.39 -17.31 -0.25
C ALA A 153 9.43 -17.30 -1.80
N TYR A 154 8.77 -16.33 -2.45
CA TYR A 154 8.80 -16.15 -3.89
C TYR A 154 10.20 -15.77 -4.40
N VAL A 155 10.84 -14.77 -3.77
CA VAL A 155 12.20 -14.34 -4.15
C VAL A 155 13.21 -15.46 -3.99
N HIS A 156 13.07 -16.28 -2.94
CA HIS A 156 13.95 -17.44 -2.71
C HIS A 156 13.72 -18.56 -3.72
N LYS A 157 12.46 -18.93 -4.01
CA LYS A 157 12.13 -19.99 -4.97
C LYS A 157 12.52 -19.66 -6.41
N PHE A 158 12.50 -18.38 -6.78
CA PHE A 158 12.83 -17.90 -8.13
C PHE A 158 14.24 -17.29 -8.24
N GLU A 159 15.09 -17.42 -7.21
CA GLU A 159 16.49 -16.95 -7.19
C GLU A 159 16.67 -15.51 -7.72
N LEU A 160 15.78 -14.59 -7.31
CA LEU A 160 15.80 -13.20 -7.79
C LEU A 160 16.90 -12.31 -7.13
N THR A 161 17.98 -12.93 -6.62
CA THR A 161 19.22 -12.29 -6.15
C THR A 161 20.40 -13.22 -6.31
#